data_AF-A0A9E0LRM8-F1
#
_entry.id   AF-A0A9E0LRM8-F1
#
_cell.length_a   1.000
_cell.length_b   1.000
_cell.length_c   1.000
_cell.angle_alpha   90.00
_cell.angle_beta   90.00
_cell.angle_gamma   90.00
#
_symmetry.space_group_name_H-M   'P 1'
#
loop_
_entity.id
_entity.type
_entity.pdbx_description
1 polymer ?
#
loop_
_entity_poly.entity_id
_entity_poly.type
_entity_poly.pdbx_seq_one_letter_code
_entity_poly.pdbx_strand_id
1 'polypeptide(L)'
;MPQIRDIDSPEKLEKSDSSISSAASNLWQEAYENPGKTALVVGGAAAAIGIAYAARGQIGRFLPNHREGILLVEDSPYMGKAFRQALQEQGESVTWFTKIKRLQPFTGITNEGKEVVVQPHKFKFAFVDGELVGSRPQGEHVVDALKSDHLKSFGISTIPSINDSMVQHGAIVAAQKPAVLTALVNHTLDIGKVTRAPAQVQLEMRSLTDRMLTPEMTPARKKADEMLMKFMLE
;
A
#
# COMPACT_ATOMS: atom_id res chain seq x y z
N MET A 1 47.65 0.96 49.35
CA MET A 1 46.58 0.41 50.22
C MET A 1 46.67 1.07 51.59
N PRO A 2 45.59 1.26 52.39
CA PRO A 2 44.15 1.06 52.12
C PRO A 2 43.34 2.39 52.33
N GLN A 3 42.02 2.44 52.62
CA GLN A 3 40.87 2.15 51.75
C GLN A 3 39.60 2.95 52.17
N ILE A 4 38.91 3.57 51.19
CA ILE A 4 37.44 3.52 50.92
C ILE A 4 36.41 3.96 51.99
N ARG A 5 35.48 4.86 51.59
CA ARG A 5 33.99 4.81 51.69
C ARG A 5 33.40 6.22 51.50
N ASP A 6 32.21 6.47 50.95
CA ASP A 6 31.42 5.85 49.85
C ASP A 6 30.22 6.79 49.55
N ILE A 7 29.83 6.93 48.26
CA ILE A 7 28.44 7.11 47.73
C ILE A 7 27.62 8.34 48.23
N ASP A 8 27.03 9.21 47.38
CA ASP A 8 25.82 8.89 46.62
C ASP A 8 25.50 9.80 45.39
N SER A 9 24.99 9.15 44.32
CA SER A 9 24.15 9.62 43.20
C SER A 9 24.50 10.88 42.39
N PRO A 10 24.60 10.75 41.05
CA PRO A 10 23.45 11.15 40.22
C PRO A 10 23.21 10.29 38.97
N GLU A 11 22.08 9.59 38.88
CA GLU A 11 21.54 9.09 37.60
C GLU A 11 20.05 9.45 37.44
N LYS A 12 19.77 10.46 36.63
CA LYS A 12 18.44 10.69 36.07
C LYS A 12 18.38 10.07 34.68
N LEU A 13 18.23 8.75 34.63
CA LEU A 13 18.15 7.96 33.40
C LEU A 13 16.99 8.43 32.51
N GLU A 14 17.34 9.08 31.40
CA GLU A 14 16.43 9.25 30.26
C GLU A 14 16.13 7.86 29.68
N LYS A 15 14.87 7.41 29.78
CA LYS A 15 14.42 6.20 29.09
C LYS A 15 14.25 6.51 27.60
N SER A 16 15.33 6.31 26.84
CA SER A 16 15.41 6.54 25.40
C SER A 16 14.39 5.74 24.58
N ASP A 17 13.90 6.33 23.48
CA ASP A 17 12.96 5.78 22.48
C ASP A 17 13.42 4.51 21.72
N SER A 18 14.50 3.86 22.15
CA SER A 18 15.13 2.73 21.46
C SER A 18 14.24 1.49 21.38
N SER A 19 13.36 1.25 22.36
CA SER A 19 12.46 0.09 22.41
C SER A 19 11.35 0.13 21.34
N ILE A 20 10.85 1.33 21.00
CA ILE A 20 9.80 1.50 20.00
C ILE A 20 10.39 1.33 18.59
N SER A 21 11.58 1.90 18.35
CA SER A 21 12.27 1.75 17.06
C SER A 21 12.63 0.30 16.74
N SER A 22 13.04 -0.49 17.74
CA SER A 22 13.35 -1.92 17.55
C SER A 22 12.10 -2.78 17.31
N ALA A 23 10.96 -2.44 17.92
CA ALA A 23 9.71 -3.14 17.65
C ALA A 23 9.21 -2.91 16.21
N ALA A 24 9.33 -1.68 15.70
CA ALA A 24 8.89 -1.32 14.36
C ALA A 24 9.76 -1.92 13.24
N SER A 25 11.09 -1.99 13.41
CA SER A 25 11.96 -2.69 12.44
C SER A 25 11.65 -4.18 12.37
N ASN A 26 11.33 -4.78 13.52
CA ASN A 26 11.00 -6.19 13.60
C ASN A 26 9.63 -6.51 12.99
N LEU A 27 8.65 -5.60 13.04
CA LEU A 27 7.31 -5.79 12.45
C LEU A 27 7.34 -6.04 10.94
N TRP A 28 8.10 -5.22 10.19
CA TRP A 28 8.28 -5.42 8.75
C TRP A 28 9.06 -6.71 8.44
N GLN A 29 10.03 -7.06 9.29
CA GLN A 29 10.84 -8.26 9.11
C GLN A 29 10.10 -9.56 9.51
N GLU A 30 9.22 -9.51 10.50
CA GLU A 30 8.40 -10.65 10.94
C GLU A 30 7.30 -10.98 9.93
N ALA A 31 6.69 -9.95 9.33
CA ALA A 31 5.80 -10.09 8.17
C ALA A 31 6.54 -10.65 6.94
N TYR A 32 7.81 -10.28 6.75
CA TYR A 32 8.69 -10.76 5.69
C TYR A 32 9.12 -12.24 5.88
N GLU A 33 9.33 -12.69 7.12
CA GLU A 33 9.75 -14.08 7.42
C GLU A 33 8.57 -15.05 7.61
N ASN A 34 7.38 -14.60 8.02
CA ASN A 34 6.25 -15.47 8.36
C ASN A 34 4.87 -14.98 7.83
N PRO A 35 4.69 -14.78 6.50
CA PRO A 35 3.46 -14.20 5.94
C PRO A 35 2.16 -14.99 6.24
N GLY A 36 2.27 -16.28 6.58
CA GLY A 36 1.12 -17.12 6.95
C GLY A 36 0.66 -17.05 8.41
N LYS A 37 1.42 -16.40 9.33
CA LYS A 37 1.07 -16.37 10.77
C LYS A 37 0.28 -15.14 11.21
N THR A 38 0.40 -14.03 10.49
CA THR A 38 -0.30 -12.76 10.81
C THR A 38 -1.79 -12.77 10.44
N ALA A 39 -2.33 -13.91 10.00
CA ALA A 39 -3.71 -14.06 9.52
C ALA A 39 -4.72 -14.53 10.59
N LEU A 40 -4.31 -14.66 11.87
CA LEU A 40 -5.12 -15.31 12.93
C LEU A 40 -5.64 -14.38 14.04
N VAL A 41 -5.83 -13.09 13.73
CA VAL A 41 -6.65 -12.13 14.49
C VAL A 41 -7.31 -11.28 13.38
N VAL A 42 -8.63 -11.18 13.21
CA VAL A 42 -9.68 -10.76 14.14
C VAL A 42 -10.96 -11.56 13.88
N GLY A 43 -11.57 -12.11 14.93
CA GLY A 43 -12.90 -12.68 14.88
C GLY A 43 -13.95 -11.75 15.50
N GLY A 44 -14.80 -11.16 14.66
CA GLY A 44 -16.14 -10.69 15.04
C GLY A 44 -16.27 -9.30 15.66
N ALA A 45 -16.75 -8.34 14.86
CA ALA A 45 -17.82 -7.41 15.24
C ALA A 45 -18.46 -6.82 13.98
N ALA A 46 -19.79 -6.77 13.91
CA ALA A 46 -20.53 -6.20 12.79
C ALA A 46 -21.39 -5.03 13.26
N ALA A 47 -21.47 -3.94 12.50
CA ALA A 47 -22.67 -3.08 12.41
C ALA A 47 -22.59 -2.00 11.31
N ALA A 48 -23.62 -1.98 10.45
CA ALA A 48 -24.32 -0.79 9.96
C ALA A 48 -23.54 0.45 9.43
N ILE A 49 -22.99 0.38 8.21
CA ILE A 49 -23.08 1.51 7.25
C ILE A 49 -23.53 0.98 5.88
N GLY A 50 -24.85 0.87 5.70
CA GLY A 50 -25.47 0.65 4.39
C GLY A 50 -25.97 1.98 3.80
N ILE A 51 -25.89 2.10 2.47
CA ILE A 51 -26.51 3.17 1.66
C ILE A 51 -25.87 4.56 1.80
N ALA A 52 -24.77 4.80 1.07
CA ALA A 52 -24.28 6.16 0.76
C ALA A 52 -23.69 6.34 -0.67
N TYR A 53 -23.48 5.27 -1.44
CA TYR A 53 -22.79 5.33 -2.74
C TYR A 53 -23.69 5.59 -3.97
N ALA A 54 -25.01 5.76 -3.79
CA ALA A 54 -25.96 5.96 -4.91
C ALA A 54 -26.31 7.44 -5.20
N ALA A 55 -25.88 8.40 -4.36
CA ALA A 55 -26.43 9.76 -4.33
C ALA A 55 -25.46 10.90 -4.74
N ARG A 56 -24.34 10.59 -5.42
CA ARG A 56 -23.47 11.60 -6.08
C ARG A 56 -23.50 11.54 -7.62
N GLY A 57 -24.41 10.76 -8.20
CA GLY A 57 -24.55 10.57 -9.65
C GLY A 57 -25.29 11.67 -10.42
N GLN A 58 -25.67 12.78 -9.78
CA GLN A 58 -26.35 13.91 -10.43
C GLN A 58 -25.60 15.22 -10.20
N ILE A 59 -24.80 15.57 -11.21
CA ILE A 59 -24.15 16.85 -11.62
C ILE A 59 -22.74 16.52 -12.19
N GLY A 60 -22.66 15.49 -13.03
CA GLY A 60 -21.52 15.18 -13.88
C GLY A 60 -21.88 15.47 -15.35
N ARG A 61 -21.74 16.72 -15.78
CA ARG A 61 -22.09 17.12 -17.16
C ARG A 61 -21.15 16.45 -18.17
N PHE A 62 -21.73 15.61 -19.04
CA PHE A 62 -21.36 15.42 -20.45
C PHE A 62 -19.91 15.75 -20.85
N LEU A 63 -18.96 14.90 -20.47
CA LEU A 63 -17.63 14.83 -21.10
C LEU A 63 -17.32 13.35 -21.46
N PRO A 64 -17.07 12.99 -22.74
CA PRO A 64 -17.08 11.59 -23.16
C PRO A 64 -16.01 10.65 -22.59
N ASN A 65 -14.98 11.17 -21.90
CA ASN A 65 -13.74 10.44 -21.60
C ASN A 65 -13.19 10.66 -20.17
N HIS A 66 -14.03 11.04 -19.20
CA HIS A 66 -13.53 11.15 -17.82
C HIS A 66 -13.26 9.75 -17.24
N ARG A 67 -11.97 9.42 -17.11
CA ARG A 67 -11.49 8.33 -16.27
C ARG A 67 -11.61 8.75 -14.80
N GLU A 68 -12.21 7.89 -13.98
CA GLU A 68 -12.57 8.17 -12.59
C GLU A 68 -11.73 7.33 -11.62
N GLY A 69 -11.10 8.01 -10.66
CA GLY A 69 -10.42 7.37 -9.54
C GLY A 69 -9.28 6.40 -9.88
N ILE A 70 -8.90 5.65 -8.85
CA ILE A 70 -7.80 4.68 -8.82
C ILE A 70 -8.37 3.31 -8.47
N LEU A 71 -7.93 2.28 -9.20
CA LEU A 71 -8.16 0.89 -8.82
C LEU A 71 -7.01 0.42 -7.92
N LEU A 72 -7.32 -0.03 -6.70
CA LEU A 72 -6.36 -0.68 -5.80
C LEU A 72 -6.67 -2.17 -5.76
N VAL A 73 -5.68 -3.01 -6.04
CA VAL A 73 -5.75 -4.46 -5.81
C VAL A 73 -4.67 -4.79 -4.79
N GLU A 74 -5.06 -5.15 -3.58
CA GLU A 74 -4.16 -5.40 -2.42
C GLU A 74 -4.94 -6.28 -1.45
N ASP A 75 -4.40 -7.46 -1.13
CA ASP A 75 -5.14 -8.48 -0.40
C ASP A 75 -5.17 -8.25 1.12
N SER A 76 -4.11 -7.63 1.64
CA SER A 76 -3.82 -7.50 3.06
C SER A 76 -4.64 -6.36 3.64
N PRO A 77 -5.60 -6.61 4.56
CA PRO A 77 -6.61 -5.61 4.93
C PRO A 77 -6.02 -4.31 5.49
N TYR A 78 -5.01 -4.40 6.35
CA TYR A 78 -4.33 -3.25 6.95
C TYR A 78 -3.53 -2.44 5.92
N MET A 79 -2.86 -3.11 4.99
CA MET A 79 -2.10 -2.50 3.90
C MET A 79 -3.03 -1.80 2.90
N GLY A 80 -4.12 -2.46 2.49
CA GLY A 80 -5.12 -1.89 1.60
C GLY A 80 -5.87 -0.70 2.22
N LYS A 81 -6.18 -0.75 3.53
CA LYS A 81 -6.66 0.43 4.29
C LYS A 81 -5.64 1.58 4.24
N ALA A 82 -4.35 1.32 4.48
CA ALA A 82 -3.30 2.34 4.46
C ALA A 82 -3.11 2.98 3.08
N PHE A 83 -2.93 2.19 2.02
CA PHE A 83 -2.85 2.68 0.64
C PHE A 83 -4.10 3.48 0.25
N ARG A 84 -5.29 2.98 0.59
CA ARG A 84 -6.55 3.66 0.33
C ARG A 84 -6.61 5.03 1.03
N GLN A 85 -6.25 5.11 2.32
CA GLN A 85 -6.24 6.39 3.05
C GLN A 85 -5.24 7.36 2.42
N ALA A 86 -4.00 6.94 2.16
CA ALA A 86 -2.96 7.80 1.60
C ALA A 86 -3.32 8.35 0.20
N LEU A 87 -3.98 7.54 -0.65
CA LEU A 87 -4.48 7.98 -1.95
C LEU A 87 -5.68 8.94 -1.82
N GLN A 88 -6.58 8.69 -0.87
CA GLN A 88 -7.73 9.57 -0.60
C GLN A 88 -7.31 10.93 -0.01
N GLU A 89 -6.25 10.97 0.80
CA GLU A 89 -5.63 12.22 1.29
C GLU A 89 -5.01 13.06 0.16
N GLN A 90 -4.62 12.43 -0.95
CA GLN A 90 -4.22 13.12 -2.19
C GLN A 90 -5.40 13.52 -3.08
N GLY A 91 -6.64 13.31 -2.64
CA GLY A 91 -7.86 13.68 -3.36
C GLY A 91 -8.36 12.66 -4.38
N GLU A 92 -7.78 11.45 -4.41
CA GLU A 92 -8.23 10.39 -5.33
C GLU A 92 -9.38 9.55 -4.76
N SER A 93 -10.34 9.21 -5.63
CA SER A 93 -11.38 8.22 -5.32
C SER A 93 -10.82 6.82 -5.54
N VAL A 94 -10.92 5.92 -4.56
CA VAL A 94 -10.33 4.58 -4.64
C VAL A 94 -11.41 3.50 -4.64
N THR A 95 -11.38 2.63 -5.65
CA THR A 95 -12.06 1.32 -5.61
C THR A 95 -11.03 0.27 -5.23
N TRP A 96 -11.28 -0.46 -4.14
CA TRP A 96 -10.34 -1.45 -3.60
C TRP A 96 -10.90 -2.87 -3.72
N PHE A 97 -10.11 -3.76 -4.31
CA PHE A 97 -10.32 -5.19 -4.30
C PHE A 97 -9.28 -5.89 -3.44
N THR A 98 -9.75 -6.74 -2.53
CA THR A 98 -8.93 -7.66 -1.73
C THR A 98 -8.60 -8.94 -2.48
N LYS A 99 -9.42 -9.32 -3.48
CA LYS A 99 -9.15 -10.49 -4.33
C LYS A 99 -9.65 -10.24 -5.75
N ILE A 100 -8.95 -10.79 -6.73
CA ILE A 100 -9.48 -10.92 -8.10
C ILE A 100 -10.10 -12.31 -8.25
N LYS A 101 -11.36 -12.35 -8.71
CA LYS A 101 -12.11 -13.59 -8.94
C LYS A 101 -11.90 -14.12 -10.35
N ARG A 102 -11.88 -13.21 -11.34
CA ARG A 102 -11.69 -13.50 -12.77
C ARG A 102 -11.22 -12.24 -13.49
N LEU A 103 -10.37 -12.41 -14.49
CA LEU A 103 -9.80 -11.32 -15.28
C LEU A 103 -10.75 -10.85 -16.40
N GLN A 104 -11.64 -11.73 -16.88
CA GLN A 104 -12.65 -11.41 -17.89
C GLN A 104 -14.02 -12.05 -17.56
N PRO A 105 -15.12 -11.26 -17.48
CA PRO A 105 -15.08 -9.81 -17.28
C PRO A 105 -14.33 -9.48 -15.98
N PHE A 106 -13.63 -8.34 -15.91
CA PHE A 106 -12.76 -8.03 -14.77
C PHE A 106 -13.57 -7.91 -13.49
N THR A 107 -13.40 -8.88 -12.59
CA THR A 107 -14.24 -9.06 -11.39
C THR A 107 -13.39 -9.17 -10.15
N GLY A 108 -13.58 -8.23 -9.23
CA GLY A 108 -12.95 -8.23 -7.91
C GLY A 108 -13.92 -8.61 -6.79
N ILE A 109 -13.34 -8.80 -5.61
CA ILE A 109 -14.02 -8.90 -4.33
C ILE A 109 -13.56 -7.70 -3.49
N THR A 110 -14.50 -6.92 -2.98
CA THR A 110 -14.26 -5.74 -2.13
C THR A 110 -13.85 -6.14 -0.70
N ASN A 111 -13.43 -5.17 0.11
CA ASN A 111 -13.17 -5.38 1.53
C ASN A 111 -14.42 -5.78 2.34
N GLU A 112 -15.64 -5.53 1.84
CA GLU A 112 -16.89 -6.06 2.42
C GLU A 112 -17.25 -7.47 1.91
N GLY A 113 -16.35 -8.15 1.18
CA GLY A 113 -16.59 -9.48 0.61
C GLY A 113 -17.54 -9.50 -0.60
N LYS A 114 -17.95 -8.33 -1.12
CA LYS A 114 -18.89 -8.25 -2.25
C LYS A 114 -18.16 -8.39 -3.58
N GLU A 115 -18.71 -9.23 -4.45
CA GLU A 115 -18.28 -9.35 -5.84
C GLU A 115 -18.71 -8.12 -6.65
N VAL A 116 -17.78 -7.50 -7.37
CA VAL A 116 -18.03 -6.33 -8.22
C VAL A 116 -17.34 -6.54 -9.57
N VAL A 117 -18.10 -6.41 -10.65
CA VAL A 117 -17.59 -6.36 -12.02
C VAL A 117 -17.30 -4.91 -12.38
N VAL A 118 -16.12 -4.64 -12.94
CA VAL A 118 -15.72 -3.30 -13.39
C VAL A 118 -15.17 -3.33 -14.82
N GLN A 119 -15.03 -2.15 -15.40
CA GLN A 119 -14.40 -1.92 -16.70
C GLN A 119 -13.09 -1.15 -16.46
N PRO A 120 -11.92 -1.83 -16.48
CA PRO A 120 -10.64 -1.21 -16.12
C PRO A 120 -10.33 0.12 -16.85
N HIS A 121 -10.65 0.25 -18.13
CA HIS A 121 -10.44 1.47 -18.93
C HIS A 121 -11.13 2.72 -18.39
N LYS A 122 -12.10 2.58 -17.47
CA LYS A 122 -12.76 3.69 -16.77
C LYS A 122 -11.96 4.26 -15.60
N PHE A 123 -10.97 3.55 -15.07
CA PHE A 123 -10.10 4.11 -14.03
C PHE A 123 -9.01 4.99 -14.63
N LYS A 124 -8.50 5.97 -13.87
CA LYS A 124 -7.35 6.77 -14.29
C LYS A 124 -6.10 5.90 -14.37
N PHE A 125 -5.92 5.10 -13.32
CA PHE A 125 -4.70 4.36 -13.02
C PHE A 125 -5.02 3.21 -12.05
N ALA A 126 -4.10 2.24 -11.92
CA ALA A 126 -4.20 1.18 -10.92
C ALA A 126 -2.91 1.03 -10.09
N PHE A 127 -3.07 0.66 -8.83
CA PHE A 127 -2.04 0.03 -8.02
C PHE A 127 -2.38 -1.44 -7.85
N VAL A 128 -1.42 -2.32 -8.13
CA VAL A 128 -1.62 -3.77 -8.12
C VAL A 128 -0.54 -4.41 -7.27
N ASP A 129 -0.99 -5.09 -6.23
CA ASP A 129 -0.16 -5.99 -5.43
C ASP A 129 0.30 -7.21 -6.23
N GLY A 130 1.58 -7.54 -6.13
CA GLY A 130 2.17 -8.76 -6.67
C GLY A 130 1.71 -10.02 -5.94
N GLU A 131 1.58 -9.96 -4.61
CA GLU A 131 1.51 -11.11 -3.71
C GLU A 131 0.07 -11.43 -3.25
N LEU A 132 -0.85 -11.65 -4.19
CA LEU A 132 -2.29 -11.80 -3.91
C LEU A 132 -2.68 -13.16 -3.29
N VAL A 133 -2.62 -13.28 -1.96
CA VAL A 133 -2.91 -14.53 -1.23
C VAL A 133 -4.38 -14.94 -1.37
N GLY A 134 -4.60 -16.18 -1.81
CA GLY A 134 -5.94 -16.73 -2.00
C GLY A 134 -6.70 -16.12 -3.20
N SER A 135 -6.04 -15.39 -4.09
CA SER A 135 -6.52 -15.09 -5.43
C SER A 135 -5.86 -16.05 -6.44
N ARG A 136 -6.63 -16.54 -7.42
CA ARG A 136 -6.06 -17.43 -8.45
C ARG A 136 -5.16 -16.67 -9.44
N PRO A 137 -5.54 -15.47 -9.93
CA PRO A 137 -4.60 -14.55 -10.57
C PRO A 137 -3.66 -13.94 -9.53
N GLN A 138 -2.35 -14.03 -9.76
CA GLN A 138 -1.33 -13.23 -9.05
C GLN A 138 -1.13 -11.88 -9.76
N GLY A 139 -0.41 -10.94 -9.14
CA GLY A 139 -0.32 -9.55 -9.60
C GLY A 139 0.08 -9.37 -11.06
N GLU A 140 0.98 -10.19 -11.60
CA GLU A 140 1.37 -10.16 -13.01
C GLU A 140 0.20 -10.40 -13.97
N HIS A 141 -0.65 -11.38 -13.64
CA HIS A 141 -1.83 -11.72 -14.44
C HIS A 141 -2.88 -10.60 -14.39
N VAL A 142 -2.97 -9.92 -13.23
CA VAL A 142 -3.81 -8.74 -13.06
C VAL A 142 -3.27 -7.60 -13.92
N VAL A 143 -1.97 -7.30 -13.83
CA VAL A 143 -1.28 -6.27 -14.62
C VAL A 143 -1.47 -6.47 -16.13
N ASP A 144 -1.28 -7.69 -16.64
CA ASP A 144 -1.44 -7.97 -18.08
C ASP A 144 -2.90 -7.82 -18.55
N ALA A 145 -3.87 -8.21 -17.72
CA ALA A 145 -5.28 -7.98 -18.00
C ALA A 145 -5.66 -6.48 -17.99
N LEU A 146 -5.10 -5.69 -17.06
CA LEU A 146 -5.30 -4.25 -17.01
C LEU A 146 -4.69 -3.53 -18.23
N LYS A 147 -3.47 -3.92 -18.63
CA LYS A 147 -2.81 -3.44 -19.86
C LYS A 147 -3.64 -3.77 -21.11
N SER A 148 -4.20 -4.97 -21.16
CA SER A 148 -5.07 -5.42 -22.26
C SER A 148 -6.36 -4.59 -22.38
N ASP A 149 -6.89 -4.07 -21.27
CA ASP A 149 -8.01 -3.11 -21.22
C ASP A 149 -7.52 -1.64 -21.12
N HIS A 150 -6.30 -1.35 -21.57
CA HIS A 150 -5.71 0.00 -21.65
C HIS A 150 -5.69 0.82 -20.33
N LEU A 151 -5.68 0.15 -19.18
CA LEU A 151 -5.41 0.76 -17.88
C LEU A 151 -3.91 0.66 -17.55
N LYS A 152 -3.26 1.81 -17.37
CA LYS A 152 -1.88 1.86 -16.87
C LYS A 152 -1.87 1.48 -15.38
N SER A 153 -0.91 0.67 -14.96
CA SER A 153 -0.77 0.20 -13.58
C SER A 153 0.63 0.44 -13.00
N PHE A 154 0.70 0.53 -11.67
CA PHE A 154 1.91 0.50 -10.86
C PHE A 154 1.89 -0.82 -10.08
N GLY A 155 2.92 -1.65 -10.28
CA GLY A 155 3.11 -2.89 -9.53
C GLY A 155 3.71 -2.61 -8.14
N ILE A 156 3.12 -3.14 -7.09
CA ILE A 156 3.65 -3.02 -5.73
C ILE A 156 3.87 -4.42 -5.17
N SER A 157 5.05 -4.73 -4.68
CA SER A 157 5.31 -6.05 -4.09
C SER A 157 6.45 -5.96 -3.09
N THR A 158 6.44 -6.75 -2.03
CA THR A 158 7.58 -6.81 -1.09
C THR A 158 8.82 -7.41 -1.73
N ILE A 159 8.65 -8.33 -2.68
CA ILE A 159 9.70 -9.09 -3.37
C ILE A 159 10.20 -8.36 -4.64
N PRO A 160 11.49 -7.98 -4.74
CA PRO A 160 12.02 -7.25 -5.89
C PRO A 160 11.81 -7.94 -7.26
N SER A 161 11.97 -9.28 -7.33
CA SER A 161 11.79 -10.02 -8.58
C SER A 161 10.35 -10.05 -9.10
N ILE A 162 9.35 -9.98 -8.21
CA ILE A 162 7.93 -9.87 -8.61
C ILE A 162 7.65 -8.46 -9.15
N ASN A 163 8.29 -7.42 -8.60
CA ASN A 163 8.21 -6.07 -9.17
C ASN A 163 8.77 -6.01 -10.61
N ASP A 164 9.94 -6.59 -10.86
CA ASP A 164 10.49 -6.67 -12.23
C ASP A 164 9.59 -7.53 -13.15
N SER A 165 9.03 -8.62 -12.63
CA SER A 165 8.04 -9.47 -13.33
C SER A 165 6.78 -8.69 -13.73
N MET A 166 6.22 -7.86 -12.84
CA MET A 166 5.07 -7.00 -13.12
C MET A 166 5.37 -5.97 -14.22
N VAL A 167 6.58 -5.40 -14.27
CA VAL A 167 6.98 -4.50 -15.36
C VAL A 167 7.01 -5.24 -16.71
N GLN A 168 7.54 -6.46 -16.74
CA GLN A 168 7.52 -7.30 -17.97
C GLN A 168 6.09 -7.60 -18.45
N HIS A 169 5.16 -7.78 -17.52
CA HIS A 169 3.75 -8.02 -17.85
C HIS A 169 2.99 -6.76 -18.26
N GLY A 170 3.43 -5.56 -17.85
CA GLY A 170 2.86 -4.31 -18.35
C GLY A 170 2.74 -3.15 -17.36
N ALA A 171 3.18 -3.30 -16.12
CA ALA A 171 3.20 -2.21 -15.16
C ALA A 171 4.17 -1.14 -15.66
N ILE A 172 3.74 0.13 -15.67
CA ILE A 172 4.60 1.21 -16.19
C ILE A 172 5.69 1.63 -15.19
N VAL A 173 5.50 1.28 -13.92
CA VAL A 173 6.44 1.40 -12.80
C VAL A 173 6.15 0.22 -11.86
N ALA A 174 7.17 -0.32 -11.19
CA ALA A 174 6.96 -1.16 -10.01
C ALA A 174 7.97 -0.86 -8.89
N ALA A 175 7.57 -1.02 -7.63
CA ALA A 175 8.43 -0.73 -6.48
C ALA A 175 7.92 -1.37 -5.17
N GLN A 176 8.78 -1.43 -4.16
CA GLN A 176 8.45 -2.15 -2.93
C GLN A 176 7.38 -1.46 -2.07
N LYS A 177 6.46 -2.25 -1.48
CA LYS A 177 5.33 -1.76 -0.65
C LYS A 177 5.73 -0.67 0.35
N PRO A 178 6.82 -0.81 1.16
CA PRO A 178 7.22 0.23 2.11
C PRO A 178 7.64 1.55 1.45
N ALA A 179 8.33 1.50 0.31
CA ALA A 179 8.76 2.69 -0.42
C ALA A 179 7.57 3.42 -1.04
N VAL A 180 6.63 2.70 -1.68
CA VAL A 180 5.44 3.32 -2.29
C VAL A 180 4.52 3.91 -1.22
N LEU A 181 4.25 3.20 -0.12
CA LEU A 181 3.45 3.73 0.98
C LEU A 181 4.11 4.97 1.59
N THR A 182 5.43 4.94 1.83
CA THR A 182 6.18 6.11 2.33
C THR A 182 6.08 7.29 1.37
N ALA A 183 6.18 7.07 0.06
CA ALA A 183 6.07 8.14 -0.93
C ALA A 183 4.66 8.74 -1.02
N LEU A 184 3.61 7.92 -0.87
CA LEU A 184 2.23 8.39 -0.85
C LEU A 184 1.91 9.20 0.42
N VAL A 185 2.27 8.66 1.59
CA VAL A 185 2.02 9.27 2.91
C VAL A 185 2.80 10.58 3.10
N ASN A 186 3.95 10.73 2.44
CA ASN A 186 4.72 11.98 2.44
C ASN A 186 4.42 12.88 1.23
N HIS A 187 3.42 12.53 0.40
CA HIS A 187 3.01 13.27 -0.81
C HIS A 187 4.15 13.54 -1.82
N THR A 188 5.16 12.66 -1.87
CA THR A 188 6.30 12.77 -2.81
C THR A 188 6.10 11.99 -4.10
N LEU A 189 5.12 11.08 -4.16
CA LEU A 189 4.71 10.38 -5.38
C LEU A 189 3.58 11.13 -6.12
N ASP A 190 3.92 11.91 -7.15
CA ASP A 190 2.94 12.52 -8.08
C ASP A 190 2.38 11.45 -9.05
N ILE A 191 1.13 11.03 -8.85
CA ILE A 191 0.41 10.08 -9.73
C ILE A 191 0.34 10.57 -11.19
N GLY A 192 0.20 11.87 -11.41
CA GLY A 192 0.25 12.49 -12.73
C GLY A 192 1.64 12.40 -13.37
N LYS A 193 2.73 12.41 -12.59
CA LYS A 193 4.10 12.14 -13.07
C LYS A 193 4.31 10.67 -13.41
N VAL A 194 3.76 9.72 -12.65
CA VAL A 194 3.85 8.26 -12.95
C VAL A 194 3.43 7.98 -14.39
N THR A 195 2.34 8.58 -14.86
CA THR A 195 1.81 8.33 -16.20
C THR A 195 2.51 9.09 -17.33
N ARG A 196 3.20 10.19 -17.02
CA ARG A 196 3.89 11.10 -17.97
C ARG A 196 5.40 10.83 -18.10
N ALA A 197 6.05 10.43 -17.01
CA ALA A 197 7.49 10.19 -16.92
C ALA A 197 7.79 8.91 -16.09
N PRO A 198 7.24 7.73 -16.47
CA PRO A 198 7.35 6.50 -15.69
C PRO A 198 8.80 6.09 -15.39
N ALA A 199 9.71 6.20 -16.36
CA ALA A 199 11.13 5.86 -16.16
C ALA A 199 11.81 6.71 -15.07
N GLN A 200 11.45 8.00 -14.99
CA GLN A 200 11.98 8.89 -13.94
C GLN A 200 11.42 8.51 -12.57
N VAL A 201 10.12 8.18 -12.48
CA VAL A 201 9.51 7.70 -11.23
C VAL A 201 10.12 6.35 -10.82
N GLN A 202 10.40 5.45 -11.77
CA GLN A 202 11.04 4.16 -11.49
C GLN A 202 12.43 4.32 -10.86
N LEU A 203 13.21 5.32 -11.30
CA LEU A 203 14.50 5.67 -10.70
C LEU A 203 14.33 6.29 -9.31
N GLU A 204 13.35 7.18 -9.13
CA GLU A 204 13.04 7.80 -7.84
C GLU A 204 12.57 6.78 -6.80
N MET A 205 11.77 5.80 -7.20
CA MET A 205 11.32 4.72 -6.32
C MET A 205 12.44 3.74 -5.96
N ARG A 206 13.36 3.43 -6.89
CA ARG A 206 14.58 2.64 -6.58
C ARG A 206 15.47 3.38 -5.58
N SER A 207 15.77 4.65 -5.85
CA SER A 207 16.56 5.49 -4.93
C SER A 207 15.89 5.65 -3.56
N LEU A 208 14.56 5.73 -3.51
CA LEU A 208 13.82 5.72 -2.26
C LEU A 208 14.00 4.40 -1.51
N THR A 209 13.79 3.25 -2.17
CA THR A 209 14.05 1.90 -1.61
C THR A 209 15.44 1.80 -1.00
N ASP A 210 16.50 2.14 -1.76
CA ASP A 210 17.89 2.04 -1.30
C ASP A 210 18.14 2.92 -0.06
N ARG A 211 17.47 4.07 0.01
CA ARG A 211 17.56 5.02 1.12
C ARG A 211 16.65 4.69 2.28
N MET A 212 15.69 3.77 2.17
CA MET A 212 14.66 3.57 3.21
C MET A 212 15.27 3.36 4.60
N LEU A 213 16.37 2.60 4.71
CA LEU A 213 16.99 2.28 6.00
C LEU A 213 17.88 3.39 6.58
N THR A 214 18.12 4.48 5.84
CA THR A 214 18.99 5.58 6.27
C THR A 214 18.39 6.41 7.41
N PRO A 215 19.22 7.03 8.29
CA PRO A 215 18.74 7.89 9.38
C PRO A 215 17.84 9.02 8.89
N GLU A 216 18.17 9.65 7.76
CA GLU A 216 17.46 10.78 7.16
C GLU A 216 16.03 10.42 6.76
N MET A 217 15.78 9.16 6.39
CA MET A 217 14.45 8.66 6.02
C MET A 217 13.58 8.27 7.23
N THR A 218 14.11 8.28 8.45
CA THR A 218 13.40 7.85 9.66
C THR A 218 12.10 8.61 9.93
N PRO A 219 12.02 9.95 9.81
CA PRO A 219 10.75 10.67 10.02
C PRO A 219 9.69 10.30 8.97
N ALA A 220 10.09 10.17 7.71
CA ALA A 220 9.20 9.81 6.60
C ALA A 220 8.68 8.37 6.72
N ARG A 221 9.55 7.43 7.12
CA ARG A 221 9.19 6.04 7.46
C ARG A 221 8.20 6.00 8.62
N LYS A 222 8.54 6.64 9.74
CA LYS A 222 7.70 6.62 10.95
C LYS A 222 6.27 7.06 10.66
N LYS A 223 6.08 8.07 9.82
CA LYS A 223 4.74 8.52 9.39
C LYS A 223 3.97 7.43 8.60
N ALA A 224 4.65 6.64 7.76
CA ALA A 224 4.06 5.51 7.05
C ALA A 224 3.79 4.31 7.98
N ASP A 225 4.71 4.02 8.89
CA ASP A 225 4.56 2.99 9.92
C ASP A 225 3.37 3.31 10.85
N GLU A 226 3.23 4.56 11.29
CA GLU A 226 2.09 5.04 12.10
C GLU A 226 0.76 4.87 11.35
N MET A 227 0.71 5.16 10.05
CA MET A 227 -0.49 4.92 9.23
C MET A 227 -0.82 3.41 9.11
N LEU A 228 0.19 2.55 8.96
CA LEU A 228 -0.02 1.11 8.89
C LEU A 228 -0.48 0.53 10.23
N MET A 229 0.20 0.90 11.32
CA MET A 229 -0.08 0.43 12.68
C MET A 229 -1.47 0.81 13.16
N LYS A 230 -1.98 2.00 12.78
CA LYS A 230 -3.38 2.38 12.99
C LYS A 230 -4.35 1.29 12.52
N PHE A 231 -4.07 0.68 11.37
CA PHE A 231 -4.95 -0.29 10.73
C PHE A 231 -4.66 -1.76 11.06
N MET A 232 -3.52 -2.06 11.69
CA MET A 232 -3.19 -3.39 12.24
C MET A 232 -3.87 -3.65 13.59
N LEU A 233 -4.34 -2.59 14.27
CA LEU A 233 -5.01 -2.64 15.57
C LEU A 233 -6.55 -2.56 15.48
N GLU A 234 -7.10 -2.56 14.24
CA GLU A 234 -8.54 -2.52 13.90
C GLU A 234 -9.07 -3.85 13.33
#